data_AF-A0A4R1WKM6-F1
#
_entry.id   AF-A0A4R1WKM6-F1
#
_cell.length_a   1.000
_cell.length_b   1.000
_cell.length_c   1.000
_cell.angle_alpha   90.00
_cell.angle_beta   90.00
_cell.angle_gamma   90.00
#
_symmetry.space_group_name_H-M   'P 1'
#
loop_
_entity.id
_entity.type
_entity.pdbx_description
1 polymer ?
#
loop_
_entity_poly.entity_id
_entity_poly.type
_entity_poly.pdbx_seq_one_letter_code
_entity_poly.pdbx_strand_id
1 'polypeptide(L)' 'MAKYYSSDLLSRVVAYVDAGHSRRAAARRFGVSDSFAVKLPQRVAEHGTLSPARQGRPRGGRLVTFRKFLSRDD' A
#
# COMPACT_ATOMS: atom_id res chain seq x y z
N MET A 1 -11.71 -7.03 -2.40
CA MET A 1 -10.45 -6.83 -1.65
C MET A 1 -9.84 -5.53 -2.15
N ALA A 2 -9.68 -4.51 -1.30
CA ALA A 2 -8.99 -3.29 -1.71
C ALA A 2 -7.51 -3.64 -1.96
N LYS A 3 -7.07 -3.55 -3.21
CA LYS A 3 -5.66 -3.78 -3.58
C LYS A 3 -4.94 -2.44 -3.47
N TYR A 4 -3.75 -2.43 -2.90
CA TYR A 4 -2.92 -1.23 -2.95
C TYR A 4 -2.52 -0.93 -4.40
N TYR A 5 -2.33 0.36 -4.69
CA TYR A 5 -1.70 0.77 -5.93
C TYR A 5 -0.27 0.20 -6.03
N SER A 6 0.28 0.17 -7.25
CA SER A 6 1.65 -0.26 -7.49
C SER A 6 2.64 0.61 -6.73
N SER A 7 3.75 0.01 -6.27
CA SER A 7 4.85 0.73 -5.61
C SER A 7 5.41 1.85 -6.50
N ASP A 8 5.46 1.65 -7.82
CA ASP A 8 5.84 2.68 -8.79
C ASP A 8 4.94 3.92 -8.68
N LEU A 9 3.62 3.74 -8.68
CA LEU A 9 2.68 4.86 -8.58
C LEU A 9 2.88 5.61 -7.25
N LEU A 10 3.03 4.87 -6.14
CA LEU A 10 3.26 5.49 -4.83
C LEU A 10 4.55 6.32 -4.83
N SER A 11 5.63 5.77 -5.38
CA SER A 11 6.95 6.41 -5.43
C SER A 11 6.92 7.69 -6.27
N ARG A 12 6.26 7.67 -7.43
CA ARG A 12 6.17 8.83 -8.33
C ARG A 12 5.34 9.96 -7.74
N VAL A 13 4.26 9.63 -7.04
CA VAL A 13 3.42 10.63 -6.37
C VAL A 13 4.19 11.33 -5.25
N VAL A 14 4.90 10.56 -4.41
CA VAL A 14 5.68 11.12 -3.31
C VAL A 14 6.85 11.96 -3.82
N ALA A 15 7.64 11.44 -4.76
CA ALA A 15 8.75 12.18 -5.36
C ALA A 15 8.31 13.51 -6.00
N TYR A 16 7.12 13.53 -6.62
CA TYR A 16 6.57 14.76 -7.19
C TYR A 16 6.17 15.80 -6.14
N VAL A 17 5.62 15.36 -5.01
CA VAL A 17 5.30 16.26 -3.87
C VAL A 17 6.58 16.74 -3.19
N ASP A 18 7.58 15.87 -3.01
CA ASP A 18 8.87 16.21 -2.41
C ASP A 18 9.68 17.18 -3.29
N ALA A 19 9.47 17.15 -4.61
CA ALA A 19 9.99 18.15 -5.55
C ALA A 19 9.32 19.55 -5.40
N GLY A 20 8.44 19.74 -4.41
CA GLY A 20 7.82 21.03 -4.08
C GLY A 20 6.47 21.28 -4.75
N HIS A 21 5.93 20.33 -5.51
CA HIS A 21 4.62 20.48 -6.12
C HIS A 21 3.48 20.25 -5.12
N SER A 22 2.33 20.89 -5.37
CA SER A 22 1.17 20.71 -4.51
C SER A 22 0.55 19.31 -4.63
N ARG A 23 -0.05 18.84 -3.54
CA ARG A 23 -0.77 17.55 -3.49
C ARG A 23 -1.90 17.47 -4.54
N ARG A 24 -2.61 18.57 -4.79
CA ARG A 24 -3.63 18.66 -5.87
C ARG A 24 -3.02 18.61 -7.27
N ALA A 25 -1.80 19.12 -7.46
CA ALA A 25 -1.09 18.98 -8.73
C ALA A 25 -0.66 17.52 -8.96
N ALA A 26 -0.20 16.82 -7.91
CA ALA A 26 0.10 15.39 -7.98
C ALA A 26 -1.14 14.56 -8.35
N ALA A 27 -2.29 14.81 -7.70
CA ALA A 27 -3.55 14.13 -7.99
C ALA A 27 -3.93 14.22 -9.48
N ARG A 28 -3.95 15.44 -10.02
CA ARG A 28 -4.22 15.68 -11.45
C ARG A 28 -3.19 15.02 -12.37
N ARG A 29 -1.90 15.09 -12.04
CA ARG A 29 -0.82 14.54 -12.87
C ARG A 29 -0.86 13.02 -12.98
N PHE A 30 -1.21 12.33 -11.90
CA PHE A 30 -1.17 10.86 -11.82
C PHE A 30 -2.55 10.19 -11.89
N GLY A 31 -3.63 10.97 -12.06
CA GLY A 31 -4.99 10.43 -12.17
C GLY A 31 -5.47 9.74 -10.89
N VAL A 32 -5.05 10.25 -9.72
CA VAL A 32 -5.43 9.73 -8.39
C VAL A 32 -6.31 10.73 -7.67
N SER A 33 -7.05 10.29 -6.65
CA SER A 33 -7.88 11.21 -5.87
C SER A 33 -7.04 12.19 -5.04
N ASP A 34 -7.58 13.39 -4.81
CA ASP A 34 -6.95 14.40 -3.94
C ASP A 34 -6.64 13.83 -2.55
N SER A 35 -7.60 13.10 -1.96
CA SER A 35 -7.42 12.42 -0.67
C SER A 35 -6.23 11.46 -0.65
N PHE A 36 -6.00 10.74 -1.75
CA PHE A 36 -4.86 9.84 -1.87
C PHE A 36 -3.54 10.62 -1.92
N ALA A 37 -3.48 11.68 -2.74
CA ALA A 37 -2.29 12.53 -2.85
C ALA A 37 -1.99 13.30 -1.56
N VAL A 38 -2.97 13.50 -0.67
CA VAL A 38 -2.78 14.06 0.67
C VAL A 38 -2.28 13.01 1.66
N LYS A 39 -2.97 11.87 1.76
CA LYS A 39 -2.71 10.86 2.79
C LYS A 39 -1.45 10.05 2.54
N LEU A 40 -1.06 9.84 1.29
CA LEU A 40 0.12 9.05 0.97
C LEU A 40 1.42 9.68 1.51
N PRO A 41 1.77 10.96 1.22
CA PRO A 41 2.95 11.59 1.79
C PRO A 41 2.92 11.66 3.32
N GLN A 42 1.75 11.90 3.92
CA GLN A 42 1.59 11.89 5.38
C GLN A 42 1.98 10.53 5.98
N ARG A 43 1.44 9.44 5.42
CA ARG A 43 1.77 8.08 5.84
C ARG A 43 3.27 7.78 5.70
N VAL A 44 3.89 8.25 4.62
CA VAL A 44 5.34 8.06 4.39
C VAL A 44 6.17 8.84 5.40
N ALA A 45 5.76 10.07 5.74
CA ALA A 45 6.42 10.83 6.80
C ALA A 45 6.26 10.17 8.18
N GLU A 46 5.10 9.59 8.47
CA GLU A 46 4.80 8.92 9.74
C GLU A 46 5.51 7.56 9.91
N HIS A 47 5.63 6.78 8.83
CA HIS A 47 6.14 5.39 8.91
C HIS A 47 7.47 5.15 8.17
N GLY A 48 7.99 6.14 7.44
CA GLY A 48 9.24 6.03 6.68
C GLY A 48 9.20 5.04 5.52
N THR A 49 8.03 4.54 5.11
CA THR A 49 7.93 3.51 4.07
C THR A 49 6.73 3.67 3.15
N LEU A 50 7.00 3.47 1.86
CA LEU A 50 5.96 3.30 0.81
C LEU A 50 5.34 1.91 0.85
N SER A 51 5.92 0.98 1.61
CA SER A 51 5.42 -0.39 1.66
C SER A 51 4.00 -0.41 2.23
N PRO A 52 3.06 -1.09 1.55
CA PRO A 52 1.73 -1.26 2.10
C PRO A 52 1.79 -2.02 3.41
N ALA A 53 0.80 -1.77 4.28
CA ALA A 53 0.61 -2.62 5.44
C ALA A 53 0.33 -4.07 4.98
N ARG A 54 0.71 -5.04 5.81
CA ARG A 54 0.49 -6.45 5.52
C ARG A 54 -0.98 -6.69 5.18
N GLN A 55 -1.25 -7.07 3.93
CA GLN A 55 -2.58 -7.45 3.50
C GLN A 55 -2.89 -8.90 3.85
N GLY A 56 -4.16 -9.16 4.17
CA GLY A 56 -4.66 -10.50 4.43
C GLY A 56 -4.54 -10.94 5.88
N ARG A 57 -5.02 -12.16 6.15
CA ARG A 57 -5.10 -12.70 7.51
C ARG A 57 -3.68 -12.93 8.07
N PRO A 58 -3.41 -12.56 9.33
CA PRO A 58 -2.19 -12.96 10.03
C PRO A 58 -1.99 -14.49 10.01
N ARG A 59 -0.75 -14.95 10.25
CA ARG A 59 -0.48 -16.40 10.35
C ARG A 59 -1.26 -16.97 11.54
N GLY A 60 -1.69 -18.24 11.45
CA GLY A 60 -2.42 -18.91 12.55
C GLY A 60 -3.95 -18.85 12.46
N GLY A 61 -4.53 -18.97 11.26
CA GLY A 61 -5.98 -19.11 11.12
C GLY A 61 -6.53 -20.43 11.70
N ARG A 62 -7.85 -20.56 11.80
CA ARG A 62 -8.53 -21.77 12.32
C ARG A 62 -8.08 -23.08 11.63
N LEU A 63 -7.65 -22.98 10.38
CA LEU A 63 -7.20 -24.13 9.57
C LEU A 63 -5.74 -24.52 9.83
N VAL A 64 -4.98 -23.76 10.62
CA VAL A 64 -3.58 -24.09 10.89
C VAL A 64 -3.45 -25.44 11.62
N THR A 65 -4.41 -25.77 12.48
CA THR A 65 -4.50 -27.06 13.19
C THR A 65 -4.66 -28.24 12.22
N PHE A 66 -5.30 -28.01 11.08
CA PHE A 66 -5.55 -29.03 10.04
C PHE A 66 -4.52 -29.01 8.93
N ARG A 67 -3.40 -28.29 9.09
CA ARG A 67 -2.41 -28.11 8.02
C ARG A 67 -1.86 -29.42 7.47
N LYS A 68 -1.68 -30.45 8.30
CA LYS A 68 -1.25 -31.78 7.84
C LYS A 68 -2.26 -32.44 6.89
N PHE A 69 -3.55 -32.30 7.18
CA PHE A 69 -4.62 -32.83 6.31
C PHE A 69 -4.77 -32.03 5.00
N LEU A 70 -4.48 -30.73 5.03
CA LEU A 70 -4.63 -29.83 3.87
C LEU A 70 -3.42 -29.80 2.93
N SER A 71 -2.26 -30.26 3.40
CA SER A 71 -1.05 -30.37 2.57
C SER A 71 -1.12 -31.75 1.91
N ARG A 72 -1.31 -31.81 0.59
CA ARG A 72 -1.18 -33.05 -0.21
C ARG A 72 0.29 -33.44 -0.25
N ASP A 73 0.80 -33.94 0.85
CA ASP A 73 2.08 -34.62 0.90
C ASP A 73 1.81 -35.95 1.61
N ASP A 74 1.75 -37.02 0.79
CA ASP A 74 1.87 -38.42 1.25
C ASP A 74 3.33 -38.71 1.63
#